data_AF-U6DSR2-F1
#
_entry.id   AF-U6DSR2-F1
#
_cell.length_a   1.000
_cell.length_b   1.000
_cell.length_c   1.000
_cell.angle_alpha   90.00
_cell.angle_beta   90.00
_cell.angle_gamma   90.00
#
_symmetry.space_group_name_H-M   'P 1'
#
loop_
_entity.id
_entity.type
_entity.pdbx_description
1 polymer ?
#
loop_
_entity_poly.entity_id
_entity_poly.type
_entity_poly.pdbx_seq_one_letter_code
_entity_poly.pdbx_strand_id
1 'polypeptide(L)'
;MEDVKLEFPSLPQCKEDAEEWTYPMRREMQEILPGLFLGPYSSAMKSKLPILQKYGITHIICIRQNIEANFVKPNFQQLFRYLVLDIADNPVENIIRYFPMTKEFIDGSLQTGGKVLVHGNAGISR
;
A
#
# COMPACT_ATOMS: atom_id res chain seq x y z
N MET A 1 -15.21 -20.11 46.09
CA MET A 1 -15.35 -19.81 44.66
C MET A 1 -14.06 -19.12 44.31
N GLU A 2 -13.10 -19.83 43.72
CA GLU A 2 -11.79 -19.26 43.40
C GLU A 2 -11.92 -18.34 42.19
N ASP A 3 -11.51 -17.09 42.36
CA ASP A 3 -11.43 -16.10 41.29
C ASP A 3 -10.41 -16.56 40.25
N VAL A 4 -10.90 -16.94 39.07
CA VAL A 4 -10.04 -17.27 37.91
C VAL A 4 -9.39 -15.97 37.44
N LYS A 5 -8.12 -15.79 37.79
CA LYS A 5 -7.31 -14.66 37.34
C LYS A 5 -6.96 -14.87 35.86
N LEU A 6 -7.65 -14.17 34.98
CA LEU A 6 -7.37 -14.17 33.54
C LEU A 6 -6.05 -13.44 33.30
N GLU A 7 -4.99 -14.17 32.96
CA GLU A 7 -3.74 -13.58 32.47
C GLU A 7 -3.84 -13.32 30.97
N PHE A 8 -3.73 -12.04 30.60
CA PHE A 8 -3.65 -11.63 29.20
C PHE A 8 -2.19 -11.43 28.81
N PRO A 9 -1.78 -11.78 27.57
CA PRO A 9 -0.46 -11.49 27.08
C PRO A 9 -0.20 -9.98 27.08
N SER A 10 1.00 -9.58 27.49
CA SER A 10 1.45 -8.19 27.42
C SER A 10 1.49 -7.72 25.97
N LEU A 11 0.88 -6.57 25.69
CA LEU A 11 1.03 -5.93 24.39
C LEU A 11 2.53 -5.69 24.10
N PRO A 12 2.98 -5.88 22.85
CA PRO A 12 4.34 -5.51 22.47
C PRO A 12 4.60 -4.06 22.88
N GLN A 13 5.71 -3.81 23.57
CA GLN A 13 6.12 -2.44 23.89
C GLN A 13 6.33 -1.68 22.58
N CYS A 14 5.70 -0.51 22.47
CA CYS A 14 5.91 0.39 21.35
C CYS A 14 7.39 0.77 21.34
N LYS A 15 8.11 0.48 20.26
CA LYS A 15 9.54 0.83 20.14
C LYS A 15 9.66 2.35 20.27
N GLU A 16 10.50 2.82 21.18
CA GLU A 16 10.72 4.26 21.42
C GLU A 16 11.24 5.02 20.17
N ASP A 17 11.78 4.29 19.18
CA ASP A 17 12.26 4.82 17.90
C ASP A 17 11.22 4.80 16.76
N ALA A 18 9.98 4.39 17.03
CA ALA A 18 8.93 4.46 16.02
C ALA A 18 8.49 5.92 15.85
N GLU A 19 8.77 6.52 14.68
CA GLU A 19 8.26 7.85 14.35
C GLU A 19 6.74 7.89 14.59
N GLU A 20 6.31 8.79 15.47
CA GLU A 20 4.89 8.98 15.77
C GLU A 20 4.16 9.40 14.49
N TRP A 21 3.16 8.60 14.09
CA TRP A 21 2.42 8.91 12.88
C TRP A 21 1.61 10.19 13.07
N THR A 22 1.82 11.17 12.19
CA THR A 22 1.08 12.43 12.20
C THR A 22 0.09 12.48 11.05
N TYR A 23 -1.05 13.16 11.24
CA TYR A 23 -2.10 13.26 10.22
C TYR A 23 -1.64 13.68 8.81
N PRO A 24 -0.65 14.58 8.63
CA PRO A 24 -0.10 14.91 7.31
C PRO A 24 0.47 13.71 6.54
N MET A 25 0.96 12.67 7.23
CA MET A 25 1.53 11.47 6.61
C MET A 25 0.51 10.69 5.79
N ARG A 26 -0.79 10.91 5.99
CA ARG A 26 -1.86 10.36 5.12
C ARG A 26 -1.72 10.71 3.64
N ARG A 27 -0.90 11.73 3.30
CA ARG A 27 -0.62 12.19 1.93
C ARG A 27 0.61 11.53 1.31
N GLU A 28 1.30 10.70 2.07
CA GLU A 28 2.55 10.04 1.72
C GLU A 28 2.37 8.52 1.73
N MET A 29 3.33 7.78 1.18
CA MET A 29 3.34 6.32 1.30
C MET A 29 4.10 5.91 2.55
N GLN A 30 3.68 4.83 3.19
CA GLN A 30 4.32 4.23 4.36
C GLN A 30 4.77 2.82 4.02
N GLU A 31 5.94 2.43 4.50
CA GLU A 31 6.39 1.04 4.47
C GLU A 31 5.63 0.27 5.55
N ILE A 32 4.74 -0.64 5.15
CA ILE A 32 3.91 -1.43 6.06
C ILE A 32 4.57 -2.77 6.42
N LEU A 33 5.39 -3.29 5.50
CA LEU A 33 6.24 -4.46 5.65
C LEU A 33 7.51 -4.23 4.82
N PRO A 34 8.63 -4.90 5.10
CA PRO A 34 9.86 -4.74 4.33
C PRO A 34 9.62 -4.88 2.82
N GLY A 35 9.82 -3.78 2.08
CA GLY A 35 9.63 -3.70 0.63
C GLY A 35 8.20 -3.52 0.14
N LEU A 36 7.20 -3.43 1.03
CA LEU A 36 5.80 -3.21 0.69
C LEU A 36 5.31 -1.87 1.27
N PHE A 37 4.87 -1.00 0.38
CA PHE A 37 4.41 0.34 0.69
C PHE A 37 2.92 0.47 0.40
N LEU A 38 2.22 1.21 1.26
CA LEU A 38 0.82 1.61 1.07
C LEU A 38 0.74 3.13 1.02
N GLY A 39 -0.09 3.69 0.14
CA GLY A 39 -0.33 5.13 0.15
C GLY A 39 -1.49 5.60 -0.74
N PRO A 40 -1.74 6.92 -0.74
CA PRO A 40 -2.69 7.57 -1.65
C PRO A 40 -2.13 7.68 -3.08
N TYR A 41 -2.99 8.06 -4.04
CA TYR A 41 -2.56 8.31 -5.42
C TYR A 41 -1.52 9.43 -5.50
N SER A 42 -1.52 10.37 -4.54
CA SER A 42 -0.55 11.46 -4.47
C SER A 42 0.88 10.97 -4.33
N SER A 43 1.10 9.75 -3.82
CA SER A 43 2.42 9.12 -3.68
C SER A 43 2.99 8.61 -5.00
N ALA A 44 2.16 8.42 -6.03
CA ALA A 44 2.55 7.96 -7.36
C ALA A 44 2.47 9.05 -8.45
N MET A 45 2.33 10.32 -8.06
CA MET A 45 2.33 11.45 -8.99
C MET A 45 3.71 11.70 -9.63
N LYS A 46 3.73 12.42 -10.76
CA LYS A 46 4.96 12.79 -11.47
C LYS A 46 6.02 13.44 -10.58
N SER A 47 5.60 14.31 -9.65
CA SER A 47 6.49 15.00 -8.70
C SER A 47 7.12 14.08 -7.65
N LYS A 48 6.63 12.84 -7.50
CA LYS A 48 7.12 11.86 -6.52
C LYS A 48 8.15 10.89 -7.09
N LEU A 49 8.57 11.03 -8.36
CA LEU A 49 9.60 10.19 -8.96
C LEU A 49 10.87 10.06 -8.09
N PRO A 50 11.45 11.16 -7.56
CA PRO A 50 12.65 11.05 -6.73
C PRO A 50 12.43 10.23 -5.45
N ILE A 51 11.23 10.30 -4.87
CA ILE A 51 10.87 9.55 -3.67
C ILE A 51 10.71 8.07 -4.01
N LEU A 52 10.00 7.73 -5.08
CA LEU A 52 9.85 6.35 -5.54
C LEU A 52 11.21 5.70 -5.81
N GLN A 53 12.13 6.42 -6.47
CA GLN A 53 13.49 5.96 -6.73
C GLN A 53 14.31 5.84 -5.44
N LYS A 54 14.24 6.83 -4.54
CA LYS A 54 14.93 6.79 -3.23
C LYS A 54 14.56 5.54 -2.43
N TYR A 55 13.29 5.16 -2.42
CA TYR A 55 12.83 3.98 -1.70
C TYR A 55 13.10 2.66 -2.45
N GLY A 56 13.50 2.71 -3.73
CA GLY A 56 13.76 1.53 -4.55
C GLY A 56 12.48 0.86 -5.06
N ILE A 57 11.39 1.62 -5.25
CA ILE A 57 10.15 1.09 -5.82
C ILE A 57 10.42 0.60 -7.25
N THR A 58 9.88 -0.58 -7.56
CA THR A 58 10.03 -1.23 -8.88
C THR A 58 8.69 -1.61 -9.49
N HIS A 59 7.70 -1.86 -8.63
CA HIS A 59 6.36 -2.31 -8.99
C HIS A 59 5.32 -1.40 -8.33
N ILE A 60 4.25 -1.09 -9.05
CA ILE A 60 3.16 -0.24 -8.54
C ILE A 60 1.81 -0.91 -8.84
N ILE A 61 1.03 -1.16 -7.79
CA ILE A 61 -0.38 -1.53 -7.92
C ILE A 61 -1.21 -0.24 -7.85
N CYS A 62 -1.89 0.07 -8.95
CA CYS A 62 -2.70 1.27 -9.13
C CYS A 62 -4.18 0.89 -9.11
N ILE A 63 -4.84 1.14 -7.99
CA ILE A 63 -6.24 0.78 -7.76
C ILE A 63 -7.11 2.02 -7.94
N ARG A 64 -8.03 1.97 -8.90
CA ARG A 64 -8.92 3.09 -9.23
C ARG A 64 -10.17 2.61 -9.95
N GLN A 65 -11.24 3.39 -9.93
CA GLN A 65 -12.34 3.22 -10.88
C GLN A 65 -12.02 3.89 -12.22
N ASN A 66 -12.66 3.47 -13.30
CA ASN A 66 -12.52 4.14 -14.60
C ASN A 66 -12.85 5.65 -14.57
N ILE A 67 -13.81 6.08 -13.74
CA ILE A 67 -14.12 7.51 -13.55
C ILE A 67 -12.96 8.30 -12.94
N GLU A 68 -12.07 7.63 -12.20
CA GLU A 68 -10.89 8.22 -11.57
C GLU A 68 -9.65 8.18 -12.48
N ALA A 69 -9.71 7.47 -13.62
CA ALA A 69 -8.56 7.21 -14.50
C ALA A 69 -7.90 8.49 -15.08
N ASN A 70 -8.60 9.62 -15.05
CA ASN A 70 -8.04 10.92 -15.45
C ASN A 70 -6.90 11.38 -14.52
N PHE A 71 -6.99 11.06 -13.22
CA PHE A 71 -6.05 11.52 -12.19
C PHE A 71 -5.34 10.38 -11.43
N VAL A 72 -5.95 9.19 -11.30
CA VAL A 72 -5.30 7.99 -10.76
C VAL A 72 -4.87 7.08 -11.90
N LYS A 73 -3.61 7.21 -12.34
CA LYS A 73 -3.09 6.48 -13.49
C LYS A 73 -1.58 6.23 -13.41
N PRO A 74 -1.06 5.23 -14.14
CA PRO A 74 0.38 5.03 -14.29
C PRO A 74 1.07 6.27 -14.87
N ASN A 75 1.98 6.87 -14.11
CA ASN A 75 2.71 8.07 -14.53
C ASN A 75 4.08 7.75 -15.14
N PHE A 76 4.60 6.53 -14.95
CA PHE A 76 5.97 6.16 -15.27
C PHE A 76 6.09 4.74 -15.87
N GLN A 77 5.34 4.45 -16.92
CA GLN A 77 5.22 3.10 -17.50
C GLN A 77 6.56 2.49 -17.96
N GLN A 78 7.56 3.33 -18.25
CA GLN A 78 8.90 2.88 -18.67
C GLN A 78 9.85 2.60 -17.50
N LEU A 79 9.51 3.03 -16.27
CA LEU A 79 10.39 2.94 -15.10
C LEU A 79 9.90 1.94 -14.07
N PHE A 80 8.58 1.74 -13.96
CA PHE A 80 7.99 0.79 -13.02
C PHE A 80 7.07 -0.16 -13.76
N ARG A 81 6.96 -1.38 -13.25
CA ARG A 81 5.94 -2.33 -13.68
C ARG A 81 4.62 -2.02 -12.98
N TYR A 82 3.54 -1.93 -13.73
CA TYR A 82 2.24 -1.59 -13.18
C TYR A 82 1.28 -2.77 -13.22
N LEU A 83 0.55 -2.97 -12.13
CA LEU A 83 -0.70 -3.71 -12.10
C LEU A 83 -1.82 -2.72 -11.85
N VAL A 84 -2.80 -2.66 -12.76
CA VAL A 84 -3.84 -1.64 -12.73
C VAL A 84 -5.18 -2.34 -12.52
N LEU A 85 -5.84 -2.05 -11.40
CA LEU A 85 -7.09 -2.71 -11.00
C LEU A 85 -8.25 -1.72 -11.04
N ASP A 86 -9.33 -2.10 -11.74
CA ASP A 86 -10.58 -1.34 -11.80
C ASP A 86 -11.50 -1.77 -10.65
N ILE A 87 -11.41 -1.05 -9.52
CA ILE A 87 -12.07 -1.41 -8.27
C ILE A 87 -12.81 -0.20 -7.71
N ALA A 88 -14.10 -0.40 -7.46
CA ALA A 88 -14.97 0.54 -6.79
C ALA A 88 -14.79 0.56 -5.27
N ASP A 89 -14.87 1.76 -4.68
CA ASP A 89 -14.81 1.93 -3.22
C ASP A 89 -16.23 1.84 -2.64
N ASN A 90 -16.78 0.63 -2.61
CA ASN A 90 -18.10 0.35 -2.05
C ASN A 90 -18.16 -1.06 -1.48
N PRO A 91 -19.08 -1.34 -0.53
CA PRO A 91 -19.11 -2.62 0.18
C PRO A 91 -19.56 -3.82 -0.66
N VAL A 92 -20.10 -3.61 -1.88
CA VAL A 92 -20.55 -4.69 -2.76
C VAL A 92 -19.54 -5.02 -3.87
N GLU A 93 -18.44 -4.27 -3.97
CA GLU A 93 -17.37 -4.56 -4.93
C GLU A 93 -16.65 -5.86 -4.55
N ASN A 94 -16.61 -6.82 -5.48
CA ASN A 94 -15.90 -8.09 -5.26
C ASN A 94 -14.40 -7.89 -5.47
N ILE A 95 -13.68 -7.61 -4.40
CA ILE A 95 -12.21 -7.48 -4.42
C ILE A 95 -11.47 -8.81 -4.25
N ILE A 96 -12.10 -9.83 -3.64
CA ILE A 96 -11.48 -11.13 -3.34
C ILE A 96 -10.96 -11.79 -4.62
N ARG A 97 -11.67 -11.62 -5.75
CA ARG A 97 -11.23 -12.14 -7.06
C ARG A 97 -9.84 -11.66 -7.49
N TYR A 98 -9.36 -10.52 -6.99
CA TYR A 98 -8.05 -9.97 -7.34
C TYR A 98 -6.92 -10.46 -6.42
N PHE A 99 -7.23 -11.09 -5.28
CA PHE A 99 -6.22 -11.47 -4.29
C PHE A 99 -5.14 -12.42 -4.84
N PRO A 100 -5.46 -13.46 -5.64
CA PRO A 100 -4.42 -14.31 -6.20
C PRO A 100 -3.46 -13.52 -7.11
N MET A 101 -4.01 -12.63 -7.94
CA MET A 101 -3.24 -11.81 -8.88
C MET A 101 -2.35 -10.80 -8.17
N THR A 102 -2.87 -10.09 -7.16
CA THR A 102 -2.06 -9.12 -6.40
C THR A 102 -1.00 -9.82 -5.56
N LYS A 103 -1.31 -10.99 -4.99
CA LYS A 103 -0.35 -11.82 -4.26
C LYS A 103 0.83 -12.22 -5.15
N GLU A 104 0.55 -12.79 -6.32
CA GLU A 104 1.58 -13.21 -7.27
C GLU A 104 2.46 -12.02 -7.71
N PHE A 105 1.84 -10.87 -7.99
CA PHE A 105 2.55 -9.66 -8.39
C PHE A 105 3.46 -9.12 -7.28
N ILE A 106 2.98 -9.09 -6.03
CA ILE A 106 3.77 -8.65 -4.87
C ILE A 106 4.91 -9.62 -4.60
N ASP A 107 4.61 -10.91 -4.54
CA ASP A 107 5.60 -11.95 -4.29
C ASP A 107 6.72 -11.96 -5.32
N GLY A 108 6.37 -11.87 -6.62
CA GLY A 108 7.35 -11.85 -7.70
C GLY A 108 8.29 -10.64 -7.61
N SER A 109 7.77 -9.48 -7.19
CA SER A 109 8.60 -8.31 -6.91
C SER A 109 9.54 -8.56 -5.73
N LEU A 110 8.99 -9.00 -4.59
CA LEU A 110 9.78 -9.13 -3.36
C LEU A 110 10.86 -10.23 -3.48
N GLN A 111 10.55 -11.35 -4.14
CA GLN A 111 11.50 -12.44 -4.40
C GLN A 111 12.68 -12.02 -5.27
N THR A 112 12.50 -11.02 -6.13
CA THR A 112 13.56 -10.47 -6.99
C THR A 112 14.29 -9.29 -6.34
N GLY A 113 14.04 -9.01 -5.06
CA GLY A 113 14.62 -7.89 -4.32
C GLY A 113 14.01 -6.53 -4.68
N GLY A 114 12.94 -6.51 -5.48
CA GLY A 114 12.19 -5.32 -5.82
C GLY A 114 11.22 -4.93 -4.71
N LYS A 115 10.77 -3.66 -4.74
CA LYS A 115 9.79 -3.13 -3.79
C LYS A 115 8.50 -2.68 -4.49
N VAL A 116 7.39 -2.78 -3.78
CA VAL A 116 6.04 -2.56 -4.30
C VAL A 116 5.39 -1.36 -3.60
N LEU A 117 4.82 -0.45 -4.38
CA LEU A 117 3.84 0.52 -3.88
C LEU A 117 2.43 0.07 -4.26
N VAL A 118 1.55 -0.11 -3.29
CA VAL A 118 0.11 -0.25 -3.49
C VAL A 118 -0.54 1.10 -3.21
N HIS A 119 -1.32 1.62 -4.15
CA HIS A 119 -2.07 2.83 -3.92
C HIS A 119 -3.50 2.76 -4.46
N GLY A 120 -4.42 3.31 -3.68
CA GLY A 120 -5.77 3.66 -4.12
C GLY A 120 -5.88 5.14 -4.44
N ASN A 121 -7.08 5.71 -4.33
CA ASN A 121 -7.26 7.16 -4.29
C ASN A 121 -6.73 7.73 -2.97
N ALA A 122 -7.37 7.37 -1.85
CA ALA A 122 -6.98 7.86 -0.52
C ALA A 122 -5.93 6.98 0.18
N GLY A 123 -5.76 5.72 -0.23
CA GLY A 123 -4.93 4.75 0.50
C GLY A 123 -5.54 4.34 1.84
N ILE A 124 -6.86 4.14 1.89
CA ILE A 124 -7.62 3.89 3.14
C ILE A 124 -8.48 2.62 3.05
N SER A 125 -9.21 2.40 1.96
CA SER A 125 -10.30 1.42 1.88
C SER A 125 -10.02 0.25 0.92
N ARG A 126 -9.87 0.55 -0.38
CA ARG A 126 -9.52 -0.41 -1.45
C ARG A 126 -8.08 -0.89 -1.32
#